data_AF-A0A7C3VND9-F1
#
_entry.id   AF-A0A7C3VND9-F1
#
_cell.length_a   1.000
_cell.length_b   1.000
_cell.length_c   1.000
_cell.angle_alpha   90.00
_cell.angle_beta   90.00
_cell.angle_gamma   90.00
#
_symmetry.space_group_name_H-M   'P 1'
#
loop_
_entity.id
_entity.type
_entity.pdbx_description
1 polymer ?
#
loop_
_entity_poly.entity_id
_entity_poly.type
_entity_poly.pdbx_seq_one_letter_code
_entity_poly.pdbx_strand_id
1 'polypeptide(L)' 'LDDLEDPFKLYRCHTIMNCTQTCPKGLNPARAIAEIKKKMVARVV' A
#
# COMPACT_ATOMS: atom_id res chain seq x y z
N LEU A 1 -9.22 -9.60 -1.30
CA LEU A 1 -8.07 -8.90 -0.67
C LEU A 1 -7.75 -9.61 0.63
N ASP A 2 -8.08 -10.89 0.71
CA ASP A 2 -8.26 -11.57 1.99
C ASP A 2 -6.87 -12.02 2.49
N ASP A 3 -5.94 -12.24 1.54
CA ASP A 3 -4.50 -12.38 1.78
C ASP A 3 -3.83 -11.15 2.40
N LEU A 4 -4.51 -9.99 2.49
CA LEU A 4 -3.95 -8.73 2.99
C LEU A 4 -4.52 -8.29 4.34
N GLU A 5 -5.35 -9.12 4.99
CA GLU A 5 -5.98 -8.84 6.30
C GLU A 5 -5.02 -8.97 7.50
N ASP A 6 -3.74 -9.18 7.25
CA ASP A 6 -2.71 -9.26 8.28
C ASP A 6 -2.10 -7.86 8.61
N PRO A 7 -2.01 -7.46 9.90
CA PRO A 7 -1.45 -6.18 10.32
C PRO A 7 0.00 -5.93 9.87
N PHE A 8 0.80 -6.98 9.64
CA PHE A 8 2.18 -6.87 9.21
C PHE A 8 2.35 -6.79 7.69
N LYS A 9 1.29 -6.93 6.90
CA LYS A 9 1.35 -6.77 5.44
C LYS A 9 1.10 -5.33 5.04
N LEU A 10 -0.15 -5.00 4.73
CA LEU A 10 -0.53 -3.73 4.11
C LEU A 10 -0.26 -2.51 5.02
N TYR A 11 -0.41 -2.69 6.33
CA TYR A 11 -0.37 -1.59 7.30
C TYR A 11 1.04 -1.20 7.76
N ARG A 12 2.10 -1.95 7.39
CA ARG A 12 3.51 -1.58 7.66
C ARG A 12 4.03 -0.44 6.79
N CYS A 13 3.29 -0.07 5.75
CA CYS A 13 3.66 1.09 4.94
C CYS A 13 3.34 2.39 5.70
N HIS A 14 4.37 3.11 6.13
CA HIS A 14 4.28 4.40 6.82
C HIS A 14 4.41 5.62 5.90
N THR A 15 4.21 5.43 4.58
CA THR A 15 4.27 6.54 3.61
C THR A 15 5.62 7.29 3.60
N ILE A 16 6.72 6.59 3.87
CA ILE A 16 8.09 7.13 3.80
C ILE A 16 8.51 7.45 2.34
N MET A 17 7.82 6.85 1.36
CA MET A 17 8.01 7.07 -0.09
C MET A 17 9.35 6.63 -0.70
N ASN A 18 10.27 6.02 0.06
CA ASN A 18 11.54 5.49 -0.47
C ASN A 18 11.34 4.52 -1.66
N CYS A 19 10.29 3.69 -1.61
CA CYS A 19 9.96 2.77 -2.70
C CYS A 19 9.63 3.47 -4.03
N THR A 20 9.10 4.69 -3.98
CA THR A 20 8.78 5.48 -5.18
C THR A 20 10.03 6.17 -5.72
N GLN A 21 10.87 6.72 -4.82
CA GLN A 21 12.09 7.43 -5.21
C GLN A 21 13.15 6.48 -5.81
N THR A 22 13.28 5.27 -5.27
CA THR A 22 14.29 4.30 -5.72
C THR A 22 13.87 3.50 -6.94
N CYS A 23 12.61 3.60 -7.38
CA CYS A 23 12.10 2.69 -8.41
C CYS A 23 12.79 2.95 -9.77
N PRO A 24 13.61 2.02 -10.29
CA PRO A 24 14.34 2.21 -11.54
C PRO A 24 13.41 2.22 -12.76
N LYS A 25 12.15 1.82 -12.58
CA LYS A 25 11.10 1.77 -13.60
C LYS A 25 10.17 2.99 -13.56
N GLY A 26 10.42 3.97 -12.69
CA GLY A 26 9.55 5.15 -12.54
C GLY A 26 8.14 4.82 -12.04
N LEU A 27 7.95 3.66 -11.41
CA LEU A 27 6.66 3.29 -10.83
C LEU A 27 6.47 4.00 -9.49
N ASN A 28 5.21 4.09 -9.06
CA ASN A 28 4.85 4.63 -7.75
C ASN A 28 4.16 3.55 -6.90
N PRO A 29 4.95 2.68 -6.21
CA PRO A 29 4.41 1.64 -5.34
C PRO A 29 3.61 2.23 -4.17
N ALA A 30 4.00 3.40 -3.65
CA ALA A 30 3.31 4.02 -2.53
C ALA A 30 1.87 4.43 -2.88
N ARG A 31 1.65 4.95 -4.09
CA ARG A 31 0.31 5.24 -4.62
C ARG A 31 -0.54 3.96 -4.70
N ALA A 32 0.01 2.87 -5.23
CA ALA A 32 -0.70 1.60 -5.31
C ALA A 32 -1.11 1.07 -3.92
N ILE A 33 -0.20 1.13 -2.94
CA ILE A 33 -0.48 0.75 -1.55
C ILE A 33 -1.60 1.62 -0.96
N ALA A 34 -1.58 2.94 -1.20
CA ALA A 34 -2.61 3.85 -0.71
C ALA A 34 -4.00 3.51 -1.29
N GLU A 35 -4.09 3.21 -2.59
CA GLU A 35 -5.34 2.78 -3.22
C GLU A 35 -5.84 1.44 -2.65
N ILE A 36 -4.94 0.50 -2.36
CA ILE A 36 -5.31 -0.76 -1.71
C ILE A 36 -5.84 -0.51 -0.29
N LYS A 37 -5.20 0.36 0.51
CA LYS A 37 -5.69 0.75 1.84
C LYS A 37 -7.10 1.35 1.79
N LYS A 38 -7.37 2.23 0.81
CA LYS A 38 -8.73 2.77 0.60
C LYS A 38 -9.75 1.66 0.31
N LYS A 39 -9.39 0.70 -0.56
CA LYS A 39 -10.24 -0.45 -0.88
C LYS A 39 -10.48 -1.35 0.33
N MET A 40 -9.52 -1.48 1.24
CA MET A 40 -9.70 -2.23 2.49
C MET A 40 -10.68 -1.54 3.43
N VAL A 41 -10.54 -0.22 3.62
CA VAL A 41 -11.49 0.56 4.43
C VAL A 41 -12.90 0.45 3.85
N ALA A 42 -13.05 0.58 2.53
CA ALA A 42 -14.35 0.46 1.86
C ALA A 42 -15.01 -0.94 1.96
N ARG A 43 -14.27 -1.98 2.38
CA ARG A 43 -14.83 -3.33 2.63
C ARG A 43 -15.38 -3.50 4.04
N VAL A 44 -14.94 -2.66 4.98
CA VAL A 44 -15.32 -2.70 6.40
C VAL A 44 -16.50 -1.75 6.69
N VAL A 45 -16.89 -0.94 5.69
CA VAL A 45 -18.04 -0.01 5.75
C VAL A 45 -19.26 -0.66 5.14
#